data_AF-A0A1J4Y0V8-F1
#
_entry.id   AF-A0A1J4Y0V8-F1
#
_cell.length_a   1.000
_cell.length_b   1.000
_cell.length_c   1.000
_cell.angle_alpha   90.00
_cell.angle_beta   90.00
_cell.angle_gamma   90.00
#
_symmetry.space_group_name_H-M   'P 1'
#
loop_
_entity.id
_entity.type
_entity.pdbx_description
1 polymer ?
#
loop_
_entity_poly.entity_id
_entity_poly.type
_entity_poly.pdbx_seq_one_letter_code
_entity_poly.pdbx_strand_id
1 'polypeptide(L)'
;MGLKENNISLPDLGKLELKSQRLETASLITLFTKKPDDLLNSKLLKKFGYPREKDGLRVIHQTITSTAKNKQGFKLKNTGQKLSILKNNEYVFSYNKTELEKLFNKKFGKGIILVLATSKKDSNGKEKFHYQEAYILKNGSFNAFLKNLFYDIRIGRYPDGRPHDHGSAFRLKKTSLPNVFKIYRKLI
;
A
#
# COMPACT_ATOMS: atom_id res chain seq x y z
N MET A 1 10.71 19.82 -5.78
CA MET A 1 11.79 19.02 -5.16
C MET A 1 12.72 18.32 -6.17
N GLY A 2 12.55 18.49 -7.49
CA GLY A 2 13.54 18.02 -8.49
C GLY A 2 13.78 16.51 -8.58
N LEU A 3 12.96 15.69 -7.89
CA LEU A 3 13.10 14.23 -7.89
C LEU A 3 12.66 13.66 -9.24
N LYS A 4 13.51 12.81 -9.83
CA LYS A 4 13.16 11.99 -11.00
C LYS A 4 12.48 10.71 -10.53
N GLU A 5 11.39 10.35 -11.19
CA GLU A 5 10.69 9.08 -10.96
C GLU A 5 11.65 7.90 -11.17
N ASN A 6 11.60 6.93 -10.27
CA ASN A 6 12.37 5.69 -10.39
C ASN A 6 11.63 4.53 -9.68
N ASN A 7 12.03 3.30 -9.99
CA ASN A 7 11.44 2.06 -9.45
C ASN A 7 12.28 1.44 -8.32
N ILE A 8 13.20 2.19 -7.72
CA ILE A 8 14.11 1.67 -6.71
C ILE A 8 13.38 1.67 -5.36
N SER A 9 13.43 0.55 -4.63
CA SER A 9 12.87 0.44 -3.28
C SER A 9 13.82 1.04 -2.22
N LEU A 10 14.10 2.33 -2.37
CA LEU A 10 14.91 3.15 -1.46
C LEU A 10 14.16 4.44 -1.12
N PRO A 11 14.54 5.12 -0.02
CA PRO A 11 13.94 6.41 0.34
C PRO A 11 14.13 7.49 -0.74
N ASP A 12 13.09 8.30 -0.97
CA ASP A 12 13.06 9.32 -2.03
C ASP A 12 14.03 10.48 -1.79
N LEU A 13 14.26 10.87 -0.53
CA LEU A 13 15.08 12.01 -0.14
C LEU A 13 16.37 11.56 0.54
N GLY A 14 17.08 10.64 -0.14
CA GLY A 14 18.33 10.03 0.30
C GLY A 14 18.16 9.11 1.52
N LYS A 15 17.79 9.70 2.67
CA LYS A 15 17.53 8.98 3.92
C LYS A 15 16.03 8.89 4.24
N LEU A 16 15.21 9.87 3.89
CA LEU A 16 13.79 9.89 4.26
C LEU A 16 12.90 9.50 3.08
N GLU A 17 11.86 8.70 3.33
CA GLU A 17 10.83 8.41 2.33
C GLU A 17 9.87 9.58 2.23
N LEU A 18 9.48 9.99 1.02
CA LEU A 18 8.44 10.97 0.81
C LEU A 18 7.10 10.28 0.52
N LYS A 19 6.06 10.62 1.29
CA LYS A 19 4.68 10.24 1.00
C LYS A 19 3.82 11.48 0.90
N SER A 20 2.99 11.57 -0.14
CA SER A 20 2.01 12.64 -0.28
C SER A 20 0.59 12.08 -0.33
N GLN A 21 -0.37 12.79 0.28
CA GLN A 21 -1.78 12.42 0.23
C GLN A 21 -2.69 13.64 0.22
N ARG A 22 -3.88 13.52 -0.41
CA ARG A 22 -4.93 14.52 -0.26
C ARG A 22 -5.36 14.64 1.21
N LEU A 23 -5.58 15.86 1.71
CA LEU A 23 -5.94 16.11 3.10
C LEU A 23 -7.29 15.45 3.44
N GLU A 24 -8.31 15.69 2.62
CA GLU A 24 -9.70 15.24 2.85
C GLU A 24 -10.00 13.81 2.37
N THR A 25 -8.99 12.99 2.06
CA THR A 25 -9.23 11.62 1.57
C THR A 25 -9.22 10.59 2.69
N ALA A 26 -10.15 9.64 2.63
CA ALA A 26 -10.13 8.41 3.42
C ALA A 26 -9.27 7.30 2.77
N SER A 27 -8.62 7.59 1.64
CA SER A 27 -7.77 6.61 0.93
C SER A 27 -6.64 6.11 1.82
N LEU A 28 -6.19 4.88 1.55
CA LEU A 28 -5.05 4.31 2.24
C LEU A 28 -3.72 4.86 1.68
N ILE A 29 -2.73 5.02 2.55
CA ILE A 29 -1.36 5.36 2.18
C ILE A 29 -0.63 4.05 1.87
N THR A 30 -0.13 3.92 0.64
CA THR A 30 0.72 2.80 0.26
C THR A 30 2.12 3.01 0.80
N LEU A 31 2.59 2.09 1.64
CA LEU A 31 3.96 2.10 2.13
C LEU A 31 4.88 1.50 1.06
N PHE A 32 4.66 0.23 0.75
CA PHE A 32 5.47 -0.52 -0.22
C PHE A 32 4.64 -1.60 -0.91
N THR A 33 5.21 -2.17 -1.97
CA THR A 33 4.65 -3.30 -2.71
C THR A 33 5.60 -4.48 -2.68
N LYS A 34 5.05 -5.70 -2.65
CA LYS A 34 5.83 -6.95 -2.76
C LYS A 34 4.94 -8.07 -3.30
N LYS A 35 5.41 -8.80 -4.31
CA LYS A 35 4.76 -10.01 -4.81
C LYS A 35 4.71 -11.11 -3.73
N PRO A 36 3.69 -11.99 -3.69
CA PRO A 36 3.67 -13.11 -2.77
C PRO A 36 4.94 -13.97 -2.88
N ASP A 37 5.37 -14.56 -1.77
CA ASP A 37 6.61 -15.36 -1.76
C ASP A 37 6.42 -16.71 -2.46
N ASP A 38 5.21 -17.26 -2.42
CA ASP A 38 4.91 -18.63 -2.87
C ASP A 38 3.77 -18.72 -3.89
N LEU A 39 3.32 -17.59 -4.45
CA LEU A 39 2.30 -17.58 -5.50
C LEU A 39 2.55 -16.49 -6.54
N LEU A 40 2.46 -16.89 -7.81
CA LEU A 40 2.52 -15.95 -8.93
C LEU A 40 1.22 -15.14 -9.03
N ASN A 41 1.35 -13.84 -9.27
CA ASN A 41 0.20 -12.93 -9.48
C ASN A 41 -0.70 -13.35 -10.65
N SER A 42 -0.12 -13.96 -11.69
CA SER A 42 -0.89 -14.54 -12.81
C SER A 42 -1.79 -15.70 -12.38
N LYS A 43 -1.31 -16.58 -11.48
CA LYS A 43 -2.13 -17.68 -10.89
C LYS A 43 -3.23 -17.12 -9.99
N LEU A 44 -2.92 -16.08 -9.22
CA LEU A 44 -3.90 -15.39 -8.37
C LEU A 44 -5.04 -14.78 -9.20
N LEU A 45 -4.71 -14.06 -10.29
CA LEU A 45 -5.67 -13.47 -11.21
C LEU A 45 -6.52 -14.54 -11.92
N LYS A 46 -5.90 -15.64 -12.36
CA LYS A 46 -6.62 -16.74 -13.02
C LYS A 46 -7.64 -17.38 -12.08
N LYS A 47 -7.27 -17.60 -10.80
CA LYS A 47 -8.12 -18.32 -9.84
C LYS A 47 -9.22 -17.45 -9.24
N PHE A 48 -8.94 -16.18 -8.93
CA PHE A 48 -9.86 -15.34 -8.15
C PHE A 48 -10.25 -14.03 -8.83
N GLY A 49 -9.76 -13.77 -10.04
CA GLY A 49 -10.15 -12.59 -10.80
C GLY A 49 -11.57 -12.68 -11.33
N TYR A 50 -12.17 -11.51 -11.57
CA TYR A 50 -13.52 -11.31 -12.11
C TYR A 50 -13.45 -10.33 -13.29
N PRO A 51 -14.42 -10.37 -14.22
CA PRO A 51 -14.46 -9.42 -15.34
C PRO A 51 -14.70 -7.99 -14.82
N ARG A 52 -13.89 -7.03 -15.28
CA ARG A 52 -14.10 -5.60 -15.02
C ARG A 52 -15.28 -5.10 -15.86
N GLU A 53 -16.21 -4.40 -15.23
CA GLU A 53 -17.45 -3.92 -15.87
C GLU A 53 -17.22 -3.15 -17.18
N LYS A 54 -16.17 -2.32 -17.22
CA LYS A 54 -15.88 -1.44 -18.36
C LYS A 54 -15.55 -2.17 -19.66
N ASP A 55 -14.82 -3.29 -19.58
CA ASP A 55 -14.19 -3.92 -20.76
C ASP A 55 -14.10 -5.45 -20.68
N GLY A 56 -14.68 -6.08 -19.67
CA GLY A 56 -14.67 -7.53 -19.47
C GLY A 56 -13.31 -8.12 -19.08
N LEU A 57 -12.25 -7.31 -19.01
CA LEU A 57 -10.91 -7.81 -18.70
C LEU A 57 -10.86 -8.35 -17.27
N ARG A 58 -10.24 -9.53 -17.07
CA ARG A 58 -10.09 -10.10 -15.74
C ARG A 58 -9.21 -9.22 -14.86
N VAL A 59 -9.71 -8.90 -13.68
CA VAL A 59 -9.02 -8.14 -12.62
C VAL A 59 -9.26 -8.79 -11.26
N ILE A 60 -8.41 -8.50 -10.27
CA ILE A 60 -8.64 -8.82 -8.87
C ILE A 60 -8.19 -7.63 -8.01
N HIS A 61 -9.17 -6.92 -7.47
CA HIS A 61 -8.95 -5.81 -6.55
C HIS A 61 -9.56 -6.13 -5.20
N GLN A 62 -8.72 -6.37 -4.19
CA GLN A 62 -9.17 -6.85 -2.90
C GLN A 62 -8.41 -6.15 -1.78
N THR A 63 -9.15 -5.42 -0.94
CA THR A 63 -8.64 -4.93 0.34
C THR A 63 -8.90 -5.96 1.43
N ILE A 64 -7.84 -6.33 2.15
CA ILE A 64 -7.81 -7.44 3.10
C ILE A 64 -7.21 -6.93 4.42
N THR A 65 -7.82 -7.32 5.54
CA THR A 65 -7.37 -6.96 6.89
C THR A 65 -7.27 -8.20 7.78
N SER A 66 -6.66 -8.05 8.96
CA SER A 66 -6.57 -9.12 9.96
C SER A 66 -7.85 -9.29 10.79
N THR A 67 -8.72 -8.28 10.82
CA THR A 67 -9.89 -8.25 11.72
C THR A 67 -11.00 -9.15 11.20
N ALA A 68 -11.46 -8.92 9.97
CA ALA A 68 -12.58 -9.63 9.37
C ALA A 68 -12.29 -10.11 7.95
N LYS A 69 -13.04 -11.13 7.51
CA LYS A 69 -13.09 -11.49 6.10
C LYS A 69 -13.74 -10.34 5.34
N ASN A 70 -13.23 -10.01 4.15
CA ASN A 70 -13.92 -9.11 3.24
C ASN A 70 -15.12 -9.84 2.57
N LYS A 71 -15.92 -9.11 1.77
CA LYS A 71 -17.11 -9.64 1.10
C LYS A 71 -16.84 -10.87 0.21
N GLN A 72 -15.60 -11.03 -0.26
CA GLN A 72 -15.16 -12.12 -1.13
C GLN A 72 -14.51 -13.27 -0.34
N GLY A 73 -14.53 -13.18 0.99
CA GLY A 73 -14.04 -14.20 1.90
C GLY A 73 -12.56 -14.12 2.24
N PHE A 74 -11.84 -13.08 1.79
CA PHE A 74 -10.41 -12.95 2.06
C PHE A 74 -10.12 -12.40 3.45
N LYS A 75 -9.14 -12.97 4.16
CA LYS A 75 -8.67 -12.50 5.47
C LYS A 75 -7.14 -12.62 5.56
N LEU A 76 -6.51 -11.67 6.23
CA LEU A 76 -5.09 -11.73 6.56
C LEU A 76 -4.90 -12.43 7.90
N LYS A 77 -3.93 -13.35 7.98
CA LYS A 77 -3.58 -14.09 9.19
C LYS A 77 -2.10 -13.87 9.49
N ASN A 78 -1.81 -13.25 10.64
CA ASN A 78 -0.45 -13.07 11.16
C ASN A 78 -0.17 -14.19 12.17
N THR A 79 0.71 -15.14 11.85
CA THR A 79 1.02 -16.29 12.73
C THR A 79 2.46 -16.73 12.58
N GLY A 80 3.14 -17.00 13.70
CA GLY A 80 4.53 -17.47 13.69
C GLY A 80 5.43 -16.49 12.93
N GLN A 81 6.12 -16.95 11.89
CA GLN A 81 6.96 -16.14 11.01
C GLN A 81 6.32 -15.77 9.66
N LYS A 82 5.02 -16.06 9.49
CA LYS A 82 4.30 -15.82 8.24
C LYS A 82 3.18 -14.79 8.38
N LEU A 83 2.98 -14.05 7.31
CA LEU A 83 1.80 -13.24 7.06
C LEU A 83 1.05 -13.87 5.89
N SER A 84 -0.02 -14.60 6.18
CA SER A 84 -0.75 -15.39 5.19
C SER A 84 -2.04 -14.70 4.76
N ILE A 85 -2.39 -14.87 3.49
CA ILE A 85 -3.71 -14.52 2.98
C ILE A 85 -4.53 -15.80 2.87
N LEU A 86 -5.70 -15.77 3.49
CA LEU A 86 -6.69 -16.85 3.45
C LEU A 86 -7.89 -16.44 2.62
N LYS A 87 -8.57 -17.40 2.00
CA LYS A 87 -9.92 -17.23 1.43
C LYS A 87 -10.84 -18.28 2.04
N ASN A 88 -11.93 -17.85 2.67
CA ASN A 88 -12.86 -18.76 3.35
C ASN A 88 -12.17 -19.69 4.38
N ASN A 89 -11.13 -19.18 5.06
CA ASN A 89 -10.25 -19.91 5.98
C ASN A 89 -9.24 -20.88 5.34
N GLU A 90 -9.26 -21.05 4.03
CA GLU A 90 -8.25 -21.82 3.30
C GLU A 90 -7.04 -20.98 2.96
N TYR A 91 -5.86 -21.59 3.01
CA TYR A 91 -4.61 -20.95 2.62
C TYR A 91 -4.59 -20.56 1.14
N VAL A 92 -4.07 -19.36 0.84
CA VAL A 92 -3.86 -18.92 -0.56
C VAL A 92 -2.38 -18.68 -0.86
N PHE A 93 -1.72 -17.81 -0.09
CA PHE A 93 -0.30 -17.48 -0.21
C PHE A 93 0.20 -16.80 1.06
N SER A 94 1.51 -16.59 1.17
CA SER A 94 2.10 -15.93 2.33
C SER A 94 3.30 -15.05 2.01
N TYR A 95 3.71 -14.34 3.05
CA TYR A 95 4.96 -13.58 3.12
C TYR A 95 5.77 -14.01 4.35
N ASN A 96 7.09 -14.07 4.20
CA ASN A 96 8.02 -14.16 5.30
C ASN A 96 8.10 -12.82 6.04
N LYS A 97 7.80 -12.82 7.34
CA LYS A 97 7.77 -11.58 8.14
C LYS A 97 9.14 -10.94 8.34
N THR A 98 10.20 -11.73 8.45
CA THR A 98 11.57 -11.22 8.57
C THR A 98 11.97 -10.44 7.31
N GLU A 99 11.61 -10.95 6.13
CA GLU A 99 11.82 -10.26 4.86
C GLU A 99 10.99 -8.97 4.75
N LEU A 100 9.73 -9.01 5.19
CA LEU A 100 8.88 -7.81 5.23
C LEU A 100 9.44 -6.75 6.19
N GLU A 101 9.96 -7.16 7.34
CA GLU A 101 10.57 -6.27 8.33
C GLU A 101 11.84 -5.61 7.78
N LYS A 102 12.70 -6.38 7.09
CA LYS A 102 13.86 -5.82 6.40
C LYS A 102 13.46 -4.76 5.37
N LEU A 103 12.43 -5.03 4.56
CA LEU A 103 11.92 -4.07 3.58
C LEU A 103 11.35 -2.81 4.24
N PHE A 104 10.57 -2.98 5.31
CA PHE A 104 10.03 -1.89 6.09
C PHE A 104 11.16 -1.01 6.65
N ASN A 105 12.17 -1.61 7.29
CA ASN A 105 13.28 -0.88 7.90
C ASN A 105 14.19 -0.24 6.85
N LYS A 106 14.44 -0.90 5.72
CA LYS A 106 15.20 -0.33 4.60
C LYS A 106 14.55 0.95 4.07
N LYS A 107 13.22 0.96 3.97
CA LYS A 107 12.47 2.06 3.35
C LYS A 107 12.09 3.16 4.35
N PHE A 108 11.75 2.82 5.58
CA PHE A 108 11.21 3.76 6.57
C PHE A 108 12.04 3.87 7.85
N GLY A 109 13.13 3.13 7.99
CA GLY A 109 13.92 3.07 9.23
C GLY A 109 14.54 4.41 9.63
N LYS A 110 14.72 5.33 8.68
CA LYS A 110 15.18 6.70 8.94
C LYS A 110 14.05 7.72 9.09
N GLY A 111 12.83 7.34 8.70
CA GLY A 111 11.63 8.15 8.79
C GLY A 111 10.94 8.43 7.45
N ILE A 112 9.77 9.07 7.55
CA ILE A 112 8.91 9.46 6.44
C ILE A 112 8.68 10.97 6.52
N ILE A 113 8.73 11.66 5.38
CA ILE A 113 8.12 12.97 5.21
C ILE A 113 6.71 12.76 4.64
N LEU A 114 5.70 13.02 5.44
CA LEU A 114 4.30 13.00 5.01
C LEU A 114 3.90 14.42 4.60
N VAL A 115 3.47 14.61 3.36
CA VAL A 115 2.95 15.86 2.83
C VAL A 115 1.45 15.73 2.56
N LEU A 116 0.66 16.66 3.08
CA LEU A 116 -0.79 16.70 2.89
C LEU A 116 -1.18 17.91 2.04
N ALA A 117 -2.07 17.67 1.07
CA ALA A 117 -2.51 18.69 0.13
C ALA A 117 -4.03 18.72 -0.04
N THR A 118 -4.62 19.90 -0.16
CA THR A 118 -5.97 20.01 -0.72
C THR A 118 -5.88 19.93 -2.25
N SER A 119 -6.95 19.48 -2.90
CA SER A 119 -7.03 19.44 -4.36
C SER A 119 -8.29 20.14 -4.84
N LYS A 120 -8.17 20.90 -5.93
CA LYS A 120 -9.30 21.54 -6.62
C LYS A 120 -9.15 21.32 -8.12
N LYS A 121 -10.27 21.19 -8.84
CA LYS A 121 -10.27 21.28 -10.30
C LYS A 121 -10.50 22.73 -10.70
N ASP A 122 -9.79 23.22 -11.70
CA ASP A 122 -10.11 24.49 -12.31
C ASP A 122 -11.28 24.37 -13.31
N SER A 123 -11.65 25.48 -13.93
CA SER A 123 -12.73 25.54 -14.92
C SER A 123 -12.54 24.62 -16.11
N ASN A 124 -11.29 24.24 -16.41
CA ASN A 124 -10.95 23.32 -17.51
C ASN A 124 -10.82 21.86 -17.04
N GLY A 125 -11.19 21.58 -15.79
CA GLY A 125 -11.10 20.25 -15.19
C GLY A 125 -9.69 19.82 -14.79
N LYS A 126 -8.68 20.69 -14.90
CA LYS A 126 -7.31 20.38 -14.51
C LYS A 126 -7.18 20.40 -13.00
N GLU A 127 -6.69 19.29 -12.44
CA GLU A 127 -6.50 19.18 -11.00
C GLU A 127 -5.26 19.97 -10.55
N LYS A 128 -5.44 20.78 -9.50
CA LYS A 128 -4.42 21.57 -8.83
C LYS A 128 -4.33 21.12 -7.37
N PHE A 129 -3.10 21.08 -6.85
CA PHE A 129 -2.82 20.71 -5.47
C PHE A 129 -2.24 21.88 -4.72
N HIS A 130 -2.72 22.11 -3.52
CA HIS A 130 -2.15 23.06 -2.58
C HIS A 130 -1.63 22.28 -1.37
N TYR A 131 -0.30 22.15 -1.26
CA TYR A 131 0.37 21.50 -0.14
C TYR A 131 0.26 22.38 1.09
N GLN A 132 -0.43 21.90 2.12
CA GLN A 132 -0.77 22.69 3.30
C GLN A 132 -0.01 22.24 4.54
N GLU A 133 0.29 20.95 4.64
CA GLU A 133 0.96 20.42 5.83
C GLU A 133 2.08 19.47 5.42
N ALA A 134 3.15 19.46 6.23
CA ALA A 134 4.19 18.47 6.11
C ALA A 134 4.70 18.02 7.48
N TYR A 135 4.97 16.73 7.64
CA TYR A 135 5.41 16.13 8.89
C TYR A 135 6.61 15.22 8.67
N ILE A 136 7.58 15.26 9.59
CA ILE A 136 8.58 14.21 9.75
C ILE A 136 8.05 13.19 10.75
N LEU A 137 7.90 11.95 10.30
CA LEU A 137 7.54 10.80 11.10
C LEU A 137 8.76 9.89 11.26
N LYS A 138 9.08 9.44 12.47
CA LYS A 138 10.26 8.59 12.77
C LYS A 138 9.89 7.40 13.64
N ASN A 139 10.86 6.53 13.87
CA ASN A 139 10.78 5.38 14.79
C ASN A 139 9.60 4.46 14.44
N GLY A 140 9.53 4.04 13.17
CA GLY A 140 8.49 3.13 12.71
C GLY A 140 8.56 1.78 13.41
N SER A 141 7.45 1.32 13.98
CA SER A 141 7.34 0.00 14.58
C SER A 141 6.72 -1.00 13.60
N PHE A 142 7.49 -2.00 13.19
CA PHE A 142 7.00 -3.06 12.31
C PHE A 142 5.82 -3.84 12.93
N ASN A 143 5.87 -4.09 14.24
CA ASN A 143 4.77 -4.74 14.97
C ASN A 143 3.50 -3.87 14.98
N ALA A 144 3.62 -2.57 15.21
CA ALA A 144 2.46 -1.67 15.14
C ALA A 144 1.92 -1.56 13.70
N PHE A 145 2.80 -1.56 12.70
CA PHE A 145 2.44 -1.64 11.29
C PHE A 145 1.58 -2.88 11.00
N LEU A 146 2.01 -4.08 11.42
CA LEU A 146 1.25 -5.32 11.22
C LEU A 146 -0.14 -5.27 11.87
N LYS A 147 -0.30 -4.61 13.01
CA LYS A 147 -1.60 -4.44 13.71
C LYS A 147 -2.56 -3.52 12.95
N ASN A 148 -2.05 -2.56 12.19
CA ASN A 148 -2.83 -1.55 11.46
C ASN A 148 -2.90 -1.82 9.94
N LEU A 149 -2.38 -2.97 9.49
CA LEU A 149 -2.13 -3.27 8.09
C LEU A 149 -3.44 -3.47 7.30
N PHE A 150 -3.52 -2.75 6.19
CA PHE A 150 -4.39 -3.07 5.06
C PHE A 150 -3.54 -3.64 3.93
N TYR A 151 -3.91 -4.81 3.44
CA TYR A 151 -3.24 -5.46 2.32
C TYR A 151 -4.14 -5.43 1.09
N ASP A 152 -3.63 -4.90 -0.01
CA ASP A 152 -4.37 -4.80 -1.26
C ASP A 152 -3.78 -5.72 -2.33
N ILE A 153 -4.61 -6.60 -2.89
CA ILE A 153 -4.35 -7.24 -4.19
C ILE A 153 -4.85 -6.28 -5.27
N ARG A 154 -4.00 -5.93 -6.25
CA ARG A 154 -4.29 -4.93 -7.29
C ARG A 154 -3.75 -5.37 -8.64
N ILE A 155 -4.27 -6.47 -9.15
CA ILE A 155 -3.79 -7.09 -10.39
C ILE A 155 -4.90 -7.00 -11.43
N GLY A 156 -4.56 -6.56 -12.63
CA GLY A 156 -5.48 -6.49 -13.74
C GLY A 156 -4.78 -6.52 -15.08
N ARG A 157 -5.43 -5.93 -16.07
CA ARG A 157 -4.90 -5.73 -17.43
C ARG A 157 -5.19 -4.31 -17.90
N TYR A 158 -4.30 -3.78 -18.72
CA TYR A 158 -4.54 -2.57 -19.51
C TYR A 158 -5.61 -2.87 -20.58
N PRO A 159 -6.28 -1.83 -21.12
CA PRO A 159 -7.28 -2.01 -22.19
C PRO A 159 -6.75 -2.78 -23.41
N ASP A 160 -5.44 -2.69 -23.68
CA ASP A 160 -4.74 -3.40 -24.75
C ASP A 160 -4.40 -4.88 -24.41
N GLY A 161 -4.84 -5.37 -23.24
CA GLY A 161 -4.66 -6.75 -22.80
C GLY A 161 -3.34 -7.03 -22.06
N ARG A 162 -2.39 -6.08 -22.03
CA ARG A 162 -1.11 -6.25 -21.30
C ARG A 162 -1.34 -6.41 -19.80
N PRO A 163 -0.55 -7.25 -19.09
CA PRO A 163 -0.63 -7.34 -17.63
C PRO A 163 -0.46 -5.96 -16.98
N HIS A 164 -1.40 -5.61 -16.11
CA HIS A 164 -1.35 -4.39 -15.32
C HIS A 164 -1.29 -4.78 -13.85
N ASP A 165 -0.07 -4.98 -13.37
CA ASP A 165 0.20 -5.41 -12.00
C ASP A 165 0.88 -4.27 -11.26
N HIS A 166 0.13 -3.56 -10.40
CA HIS A 166 0.67 -2.51 -9.54
C HIS A 166 1.48 -3.07 -8.35
N GLY A 167 1.59 -4.40 -8.25
CA GLY A 167 2.08 -5.10 -7.09
C GLY A 167 1.07 -5.08 -5.94
N SER A 168 1.06 -6.18 -5.19
CA SER A 168 0.32 -6.25 -3.93
C SER A 168 0.88 -5.23 -2.95
N ALA A 169 -0.01 -4.41 -2.39
CA ALA A 169 0.37 -3.24 -1.61
C ALA A 169 0.13 -3.44 -0.12
N PHE A 170 1.09 -2.97 0.66
CA PHE A 170 1.02 -2.87 2.11
C PHE A 170 0.71 -1.42 2.47
N ARG A 171 -0.46 -1.21 3.07
CA ARG A 171 -1.06 0.12 3.22
C ARG A 171 -1.50 0.37 4.65
N LEU A 172 -1.60 1.65 5.00
CA LEU A 172 -2.14 2.11 6.28
C LEU A 172 -3.24 3.15 6.03
N LYS A 173 -4.18 3.27 6.96
CA LYS A 173 -5.00 4.49 7.04
C LYS A 173 -4.12 5.66 7.46
N LYS A 174 -4.39 6.86 6.94
CA LYS A 174 -3.74 8.09 7.39
C LYS A 174 -3.84 8.26 8.91
N THR A 175 -5.02 7.99 9.47
CA THR A 175 -5.30 8.06 10.91
C THR A 175 -4.55 7.02 11.74
N SER A 176 -4.05 5.94 11.13
CA SER A 176 -3.24 4.92 11.80
C SER A 176 -1.75 5.23 11.77
N LEU A 177 -1.28 6.21 10.98
CA LEU A 177 0.15 6.54 10.92
C LEU A 177 0.75 6.90 12.29
N PRO A 178 0.08 7.69 13.17
CA PRO A 178 0.60 7.98 14.50
C PRO A 178 0.76 6.74 15.40
N ASN A 179 0.01 5.66 15.14
CA ASN A 179 0.15 4.40 15.87
C ASN A 179 1.41 3.63 15.43
N VAL A 180 1.89 3.90 14.21
CA VAL A 180 3.01 3.17 13.59
C VAL A 180 4.31 3.95 13.67
N PHE A 181 4.24 5.27 13.50
CA PHE A 181 5.38 6.18 13.52
C PHE A 181 5.13 7.31 14.51
N LYS A 182 6.19 7.73 15.21
CA LYS A 182 6.16 8.92 16.06
C LYS A 182 6.22 10.18 15.21
N ILE A 183 5.32 11.13 15.44
CA ILE A 183 5.43 12.48 14.89
C ILE A 183 6.65 13.14 15.54
N TYR A 184 7.67 13.44 14.74
CA TYR A 184 8.90 14.06 15.21
C TYR A 184 8.82 15.59 15.09
N ARG A 185 8.30 16.09 13.97
CA ARG A 185 8.21 17.54 13.71
C ARG A 185 7.16 17.85 12.63
N LYS A 186 6.41 18.95 12.78
CA LYS A 186 5.67 19.60 11.70
C LYS A 186 6.59 20.58 10.97
N LEU A 187 6.62 20.53 9.66
CA LEU A 187 7.50 21.30 8.76
C LEU A 187 6.79 22.50 8.15
N ILE A 188 5.51 22.31 7.80
CA ILE A 188 4.57 23.29 7.25
C ILE A 188 3.26 23.05 8.01
#